data_AF-A0A925RBX1-F1
#
_entry.id   AF-A0A925RBX1-F1
#
_cell.length_a   1.000
_cell.length_b   1.000
_cell.length_c   1.000
_cell.angle_alpha   90.00
_cell.angle_beta   90.00
_cell.angle_gamma   90.00
#
_symmetry.space_group_name_H-M   'P 1'
#
loop_
_entity.id
_entity.type
_entity.pdbx_description
1 polymer ?
#
loop_
_entity_poly.entity_id
_entity_poly.type
_entity_poly.pdbx_seq_one_letter_code
_entity_poly.pdbx_strand_id
1 'polypeptide(L)'
;SDGREIFDVKNERHLEYWISQPVDVYLVIRQQDEMSGDGTIRWMNVTRYLNDRRDKKSRQIIFDGEKLEMEAVYKVRDGFFPS
;
A
#
# COMPACT_ATOMS: atom_id res chain seq x y z
N SER A 1 -13.74 12.31 6.60
CA SER A 1 -12.93 11.12 6.90
C SER A 1 -11.51 11.38 6.49
N ASP A 2 -10.54 11.13 7.36
CA ASP A 2 -9.11 11.42 7.15
C ASP A 2 -8.43 10.49 6.12
N GLY A 3 -9.20 9.83 5.25
CA GLY A 3 -8.69 8.91 4.22
C GLY A 3 -7.99 7.65 4.74
N ARG A 4 -7.90 7.43 6.05
CA ARG A 4 -7.23 6.25 6.61
C ARG A 4 -8.13 5.02 6.60
N GLU A 5 -7.55 3.89 6.22
CA GLU A 5 -8.20 2.58 6.25
C GLU A 5 -7.47 1.66 7.22
N ILE A 6 -8.22 0.85 7.98
CA ILE A 6 -7.61 -0.13 8.90
C ILE A 6 -7.79 -1.51 8.31
N PHE A 7 -6.66 -2.18 8.05
CA PHE A 7 -6.64 -3.57 7.58
C PHE A 7 -6.25 -4.50 8.70
N ASP A 8 -7.12 -5.45 9.03
CA ASP A 8 -6.82 -6.54 9.93
C ASP A 8 -6.14 -7.69 9.18
N VAL A 9 -4.84 -7.88 9.44
CA VAL A 9 -4.10 -8.99 8.84
C VAL A 9 -4.50 -10.29 9.53
N LYS A 10 -5.14 -11.18 8.77
CA LYS A 10 -5.65 -12.47 9.27
C LYS A 10 -4.54 -13.40 9.76
N ASN A 11 -3.37 -13.36 9.13
CA ASN A 11 -2.23 -14.21 9.44
C ASN A 11 -0.97 -13.37 9.71
N GLU A 12 -0.49 -13.40 10.95
CA GLU A 12 0.69 -12.64 11.41
C GLU A 12 1.95 -12.92 10.58
N ARG A 13 2.08 -14.13 10.03
CA ARG A 13 3.22 -14.51 9.18
C ARG A 13 3.35 -13.64 7.93
N HIS A 14 2.27 -13.02 7.46
CA HIS A 14 2.36 -12.09 6.33
C HIS A 14 3.13 -10.82 6.69
N LEU A 15 3.00 -10.33 7.93
CA LEU A 15 3.74 -9.16 8.39
C LEU A 15 5.24 -9.45 8.43
N GLU A 16 5.61 -10.60 8.99
CA GLU A 16 7.00 -11.05 9.04
C GLU A 16 7.56 -11.25 7.63
N TYR A 17 6.79 -11.91 6.75
CA TYR A 17 7.18 -12.13 5.36
C TYR A 17 7.41 -10.82 4.59
N TRP A 18 6.56 -9.81 4.76
CA TRP A 18 6.72 -8.52 4.07
C TRP A 18 7.94 -7.73 4.54
N ILE A 19 8.30 -7.84 5.82
CA ILE A 19 9.51 -7.20 6.36
C ILE A 19 10.77 -7.97 5.91
N SER A 20 10.69 -9.29 5.76
CA SER A 20 11.84 -10.12 5.41
C SER A 20 12.24 -10.07 3.93
N GLN A 21 11.46 -9.39 3.08
CA GLN A 21 11.81 -9.25 1.67
C GLN A 21 13.07 -8.39 1.51
N PRO A 22 13.95 -8.68 0.53
CA PRO A 22 15.14 -7.87 0.27
C PRO A 22 14.82 -6.51 -0.38
N VAL A 23 13.55 -6.20 -0.60
CA VAL A 23 13.05 -5.01 -1.29
C VAL A 23 11.86 -4.41 -0.54
N ASP A 24 11.58 -3.13 -0.80
CA ASP A 24 10.42 -2.43 -0.24
C ASP A 24 9.10 -3.06 -0.77
N VAL A 25 8.21 -3.46 0.15
CA VAL A 25 6.88 -3.97 -0.16
C VAL A 25 5.86 -2.85 -0.05
N TYR A 26 5.04 -2.68 -1.10
CA TYR A 26 3.96 -1.69 -1.15
C TYR A 26 2.59 -2.35 -1.11
N LEU A 27 1.70 -1.81 -0.27
CA LEU A 27 0.27 -2.12 -0.32
C LEU A 27 -0.40 -1.14 -1.26
N VAL A 28 -1.10 -1.66 -2.26
CA VAL A 28 -1.81 -0.87 -3.27
C VAL A 28 -3.29 -1.18 -3.16
N ILE A 29 -4.11 -0.14 -3.02
CA ILE A 29 -5.56 -0.24 -2.89
C ILE A 29 -6.20 0.60 -3.99
N ARG A 30 -7.19 0.02 -4.66
CA ARG A 30 -8.05 0.74 -5.59
C ARG A 30 -9.36 1.04 -4.87
N GLN A 31 -9.65 2.32 -4.67
CA GLN A 31 -10.93 2.79 -4.19
C GLN A 31 -11.75 3.25 -5.38
N GLN A 32 -13.02 2.85 -5.43
CA GLN A 32 -13.96 3.34 -6.40
C GLN A 32 -14.81 4.41 -5.73
N ASP A 33 -14.87 5.59 -6.32
CA ASP A 33 -15.82 6.62 -5.88
C ASP A 33 -17.21 6.23 -6.41
N GLU A 34 -18.13 5.89 -5.51
CA GLU A 34 -19.49 5.47 -5.85
C GLU A 34 -20.32 6.61 -6.48
N MET A 35 -19.95 7.87 -6.27
CA MET A 35 -20.65 9.03 -6.82
C MET A 35 -20.12 9.46 -8.19
N SER A 36 -18.80 9.46 -8.40
CA SER A 36 -18.20 9.88 -9.68
C SER A 36 -17.93 8.72 -10.64
N GLY A 37 -17.87 7.48 -10.14
CA GLY A 37 -17.46 6.31 -10.92
C GLY A 37 -15.94 6.22 -11.15
N ASP A 38 -15.18 7.23 -10.74
CA ASP A 38 -13.74 7.30 -10.91
C ASP A 38 -13.02 6.41 -9.89
N GLY A 39 -12.01 5.68 -10.36
CA GLY A 39 -11.16 4.84 -9.51
C GLY A 39 -9.91 5.60 -9.08
N THR A 40 -9.70 5.77 -7.78
CA THR A 40 -8.44 6.27 -7.24
C THR A 40 -7.58 5.09 -6.77
N ILE A 41 -6.32 5.05 -7.21
CA ILE A 41 -5.33 4.11 -6.68
C ILE A 41 -4.53 4.82 -5.60
N ARG A 42 -4.33 4.16 -4.47
CA ARG A 42 -3.46 4.63 -3.39
C ARG A 42 -2.45 3.55 -3.05
N TRP A 43 -1.28 3.97 -2.61
CA TRP A 43 -0.22 3.06 -2.22
C TRP A 43 0.49 3.49 -0.94
N MET A 44 1.09 2.53 -0.25
CA MET A 44 1.87 2.78 0.96
C MET A 44 3.01 1.77 1.06
N ASN A 45 4.21 2.24 1.41
CA ASN A 45 5.33 1.34 1.74
C ASN A 45 5.07 0.66 3.09
N VAL A 46 4.69 -0.61 3.04
CA VAL A 46 4.37 -1.40 4.23
C VAL A 46 5.62 -1.84 4.96
N THR A 47 6.73 -2.09 4.26
CA THR A 47 8.00 -2.47 4.89
C THR A 47 8.46 -1.38 5.86
N ARG A 48 8.51 -0.11 5.40
CA ARG A 48 8.87 1.04 6.24
C ARG A 48 7.87 1.26 7.37
N TYR A 49 6.58 1.23 7.06
CA TYR A 49 5.52 1.34 8.07
C TYR A 49 5.66 0.31 9.21
N LEU A 50 5.89 -0.96 8.88
CA LEU A 50 6.05 -2.03 9.85
C LEU A 50 7.39 -1.95 10.61
N ASN A 51 8.43 -1.41 9.99
CA ASN A 51 9.73 -1.17 10.63
C ASN A 51 9.73 0.04 11.58
N ASP A 52 8.90 1.06 11.34
CA ASP A 52 8.85 2.28 12.15
C ASP A 52 7.80 2.23 13.26
N ARG A 53 6.78 1.37 13.14
CA ARG A 53 5.73 1.27 14.17
C ARG A 53 6.30 0.85 15.53
N ARG A 54 5.82 1.49 16.60
CA ARG A 54 6.19 1.16 17.99
C ARG A 54 5.61 -0.18 18.44
N ASP A 55 4.38 -0.48 18.03
CA ASP A 55 3.74 -1.76 18.34
C ASP A 55 4.02 -2.79 17.25
N LYS A 56 5.02 -3.65 17.50
CA LYS A 56 5.41 -4.73 16.59
C LYS A 56 4.46 -5.93 16.59
N LYS A 57 3.59 -6.06 17.61
CA LYS A 57 2.68 -7.21 17.77
C LYS A 57 1.31 -6.96 17.15
N SER A 58 0.96 -5.72 16.88
CA SER A 58 -0.31 -5.40 16.23
C SER A 58 -0.44 -6.07 14.86
N ARG A 59 -1.63 -6.63 14.61
CA ARG A 59 -2.04 -7.17 13.30
C ARG A 59 -2.71 -6.14 12.41
N GLN A 60 -2.93 -4.95 12.93
CA GLN A 60 -3.63 -3.89 12.23
C GLN A 60 -2.63 -3.06 11.44
N ILE A 61 -2.96 -2.80 10.18
CA ILE A 61 -2.26 -1.83 9.34
C ILE A 61 -3.17 -0.64 9.19
N ILE A 62 -2.72 0.50 9.68
CA ILE A 62 -3.33 1.79 9.39
C ILE A 62 -2.76 2.23 8.04
N PHE A 63 -3.55 2.06 7.00
CA PHE A 63 -3.24 2.50 5.66
C PHE A 63 -3.53 3.98 5.52
N ASP A 64 -2.47 4.76 5.38
CA ASP A 64 -2.52 6.20 5.09
C ASP A 64 -1.80 6.47 3.76
N GLY A 65 -2.12 5.65 2.75
CA GLY A 65 -1.41 5.66 1.48
C GLY A 65 -1.66 6.95 0.69
N GLU A 66 -0.63 7.38 -0.03
CA GLU A 66 -0.74 8.53 -0.94
C GLU A 66 -1.39 8.13 -2.25
N LYS A 67 -2.00 9.11 -2.94
CA LYS A 67 -2.63 8.89 -4.24
C LYS A 67 -1.56 8.57 -5.28
N LEU A 68 -1.74 7.45 -5.96
CA LEU A 68 -0.93 7.07 -7.09
C LEU A 68 -1.54 7.68 -8.35
N GLU A 69 -1.01 8.82 -8.77
CA GLU A 69 -1.43 9.45 -10.02
C GLU A 69 -1.01 8.57 -11.22
N MET A 70 -1.95 8.29 -12.13
CA MET A 70 -1.75 7.37 -13.27
C MET A 70 -0.53 7.71 -14.13
N GLU A 71 -0.20 9.00 -14.25
CA GLU A 71 1.02 9.52 -14.89
C GLU A 71 2.32 8.87 -14.36
N ALA A 72 2.40 8.66 -13.04
CA ALA A 72 3.57 8.05 -12.40
C ALA A 72 3.65 6.54 -12.68
N VAL A 73 2.50 5.86 -12.74
CA VAL A 73 2.42 4.42 -13.05
C VAL A 73 2.83 4.14 -14.49
N TYR A 74 2.38 4.96 -15.44
CA TYR A 74 2.76 4.81 -16.85
C TYR A 74 4.26 4.97 -17.05
N LYS A 75 4.89 5.98 -16.42
CA LYS A 75 6.35 6.17 -16.48
C LYS A 75 7.14 4.97 -15.93
N VAL A 76 6.67 4.36 -14.84
CA VAL A 76 7.31 3.17 -14.27
C VAL A 76 7.12 1.96 -15.21
N ARG A 77 5.90 1.72 -15.70
CA ARG A 77 5.63 0.63 -16.65
C ARG A 77 6.51 0.75 -17.90
N ASP A 78 6.58 1.94 -18.50
CA ASP A 78 7.33 2.17 -19.74
C ASP A 78 8.86 2.04 -19.51
N GLY A 79 9.35 2.27 -18.29
CA GLY A 79 10.74 2.04 -17.91
C GLY A 79 11.11 0.58 -17.66
N PHE A 80 10.16 -0.27 -17.23
CA PHE A 80 10.40 -1.69 -16.94
C PHE A 80 10.01 -2.64 -18.08
N PHE A 81 9.09 -2.24 -18.95
CA PHE A 81 8.62 -3.04 -20.09
C PHE A 81 8.63 -2.19 -21.36
N PRO A 82 9.81 -1.96 -21.99
CA PRO A 82 9.85 -1.32 -23.29
C PRO A 82 9.22 -2.27 -24.32
N SER A 83 8.22 -1.76 -25.04
CA SER A 83 7.54 -2.43 -26.16
C SER A 83 8.43 -2.50 -27.40
#